data_AF-A0A418Y8S6-F1
#
_entry.id   AF-A0A418Y8S6-F1
#
_cell.length_a   1.000
_cell.length_b   1.000
_cell.length_c   1.000
_cell.angle_alpha   90.00
_cell.angle_beta   90.00
_cell.angle_gamma   90.00
#
_symmetry.space_group_name_H-M   'P 1'
#
loop_
_entity.id
_entity.type
_entity.pdbx_description
1 polymer ?
#
loop_
_entity_poly.entity_id
_entity_poly.type
_entity_poly.pdbx_seq_one_letter_code
_entity_poly.pdbx_strand_id
1 'polypeptide(L)'
;RNTWFRQVQEKGWFWIGRVRGEVSLKQPHRPWVSNKTFYPNASHKPQYLGQCLLAKKSPIPCEAYVYKGSEKGRKAKRHRRTSLKHSATHLYQRSAKEPWLLATNVPRSILNEVQITNLYAKRMQIEESFRDLKSTAYGIALRHNRSRSTQRLDILLLIALLAEILMWWNGLVAVQAKWHFDFQANTIKHRRVLS
;
A
#
# COMPACT_ATOMS: atom_id res chain seq x y z
N ARG A 1 -13.21 9.41 10.24
CA ARG A 1 -12.57 8.38 9.39
C ARG A 1 -12.37 8.85 7.94
N ASN A 2 -13.27 9.64 7.35
CA ASN A 2 -13.15 10.09 5.95
C ASN A 2 -12.49 11.47 5.77
N THR A 3 -12.00 12.10 6.84
CA THR A 3 -11.38 13.44 6.80
C THR A 3 -10.18 13.49 5.86
N TRP A 4 -9.31 12.49 5.89
CA TRP A 4 -8.16 12.42 5.00
C TRP A 4 -8.55 12.34 3.52
N PHE A 5 -9.52 11.49 3.16
CA PHE A 5 -9.99 11.39 1.76
C PHE A 5 -10.57 12.70 1.25
N ARG A 6 -11.30 13.44 2.10
CA ARG A 6 -11.84 14.77 1.75
C ARG A 6 -10.72 15.79 1.53
N GLN A 7 -9.74 15.86 2.41
CA GLN A 7 -8.60 16.76 2.27
C GLN A 7 -7.80 16.48 0.99
N VAL A 8 -7.67 15.20 0.59
CA VAL A 8 -7.03 14.84 -0.68
C VAL A 8 -7.88 15.28 -1.87
N GLN A 9 -9.21 15.10 -1.81
CA GLN A 9 -10.14 15.59 -2.84
C GLN A 9 -10.16 17.11 -2.96
N GLU A 10 -10.11 17.84 -1.85
CA GLU A 10 -10.04 19.31 -1.80
C GLU A 10 -8.79 19.85 -2.52
N LYS A 11 -7.71 19.06 -2.56
CA LYS A 11 -6.49 19.38 -3.33
C LYS A 11 -6.59 19.02 -4.82
N GLY A 12 -7.73 18.49 -5.28
CA GLY A 12 -7.92 18.01 -6.64
C GLY A 12 -7.19 16.70 -6.94
N TRP A 13 -6.76 15.96 -5.91
CA TRP A 13 -5.96 14.75 -6.08
C TRP A 13 -6.82 13.49 -6.07
N PHE A 14 -6.30 12.46 -6.74
CA PHE A 14 -6.85 11.11 -6.69
C PHE A 14 -6.32 10.33 -5.49
N TRP A 15 -7.16 9.47 -4.92
CA TRP A 15 -6.81 8.57 -3.83
C TRP A 15 -7.29 7.16 -4.11
N ILE A 16 -6.52 6.19 -3.60
CA ILE A 16 -6.91 4.77 -3.58
C ILE A 16 -6.68 4.28 -2.16
N GLY A 17 -7.73 3.77 -1.52
CA GLY A 17 -7.68 3.29 -0.15
C GLY A 17 -8.31 1.92 0.00
N ARG A 18 -7.74 1.07 0.86
CA ARG A 18 -8.39 -0.18 1.27
C ARG A 18 -9.30 0.08 2.46
N VAL A 19 -10.54 -0.32 2.30
CA VAL A 19 -11.55 -0.29 3.36
C VAL A 19 -11.35 -1.49 4.27
N ARG A 20 -11.08 -1.25 5.55
CA ARG A 20 -10.86 -2.28 6.57
C ARG A 20 -11.62 -1.98 7.86
N GLY A 21 -11.74 -3.00 8.72
CA GLY A 21 -12.55 -2.94 9.93
C GLY A 21 -14.04 -3.03 9.62
N GLU A 22 -14.87 -2.55 10.54
CA GLU A 22 -16.32 -2.43 10.31
C GLU A 22 -16.62 -1.09 9.65
N VAL A 23 -16.87 -1.11 8.34
CA VAL A 23 -17.26 0.06 7.56
C VAL A 23 -18.42 -0.31 6.67
N SER A 24 -19.46 0.51 6.67
CA SER A 24 -20.61 0.31 5.79
C SER A 24 -20.41 0.99 4.44
N LEU A 25 -20.89 0.33 3.37
CA LEU A 25 -20.99 0.89 2.03
C LEU A 25 -22.46 0.90 1.60
N LYS A 26 -22.83 1.87 0.77
CA LYS A 26 -24.15 1.96 0.16
C LYS A 26 -24.02 2.06 -1.36
N GLN A 27 -24.49 1.05 -2.08
CA GLN A 27 -24.67 1.11 -3.54
C GLN A 27 -25.95 1.90 -3.88
N PRO A 28 -26.06 2.46 -5.10
CA PRO A 28 -27.30 3.05 -5.59
C PRO A 28 -28.48 2.11 -5.38
N HIS A 29 -29.59 2.63 -4.85
CA HIS A 29 -30.84 1.90 -4.62
C HIS A 29 -30.73 0.68 -3.68
N ARG A 30 -29.65 0.54 -2.91
CA ARG A 30 -29.50 -0.52 -1.90
C ARG A 30 -29.35 0.06 -0.49
N PRO A 31 -29.70 -0.72 0.56
CA PRO A 31 -29.44 -0.33 1.94
C PRO A 31 -27.93 -0.31 2.22
N TRP A 32 -27.58 0.29 3.36
CA TRP A 32 -26.22 0.22 3.88
C TRP A 32 -25.88 -1.22 4.25
N VAL A 33 -24.79 -1.75 3.69
CA VAL A 33 -24.27 -3.10 3.97
C VAL A 33 -22.86 -3.02 4.52
N SER A 34 -22.46 -3.98 5.34
CA SER A 34 -21.07 -4.07 5.86
C SER A 34 -20.10 -4.38 4.72
N ASN A 35 -18.89 -3.83 4.74
CA ASN A 35 -17.82 -4.16 3.80
C ASN A 35 -17.54 -5.67 3.70
N LYS A 36 -17.74 -6.41 4.80
CA LYS A 36 -17.52 -7.85 4.86
C LYS A 36 -18.48 -8.65 3.98
N THR A 37 -19.64 -8.12 3.62
CA THR A 37 -20.60 -8.82 2.74
C THR A 37 -20.05 -9.03 1.32
N PHE A 38 -19.08 -8.22 0.90
CA PHE A 38 -18.43 -8.33 -0.41
C PHE A 38 -17.26 -9.32 -0.43
N TYR A 39 -16.77 -9.76 0.72
CA TYR A 39 -15.59 -10.64 0.82
C TYR A 39 -15.81 -12.06 0.27
N PRO A 40 -16.97 -12.71 0.46
CA PRO A 40 -17.23 -14.03 -0.14
C PRO A 40 -17.19 -14.03 -1.67
N ASN A 41 -17.59 -12.91 -2.30
CA ASN A 41 -17.59 -12.77 -3.76
C ASN A 41 -16.21 -12.42 -4.34
N ALA A 42 -15.22 -12.18 -3.47
CA ALA A 42 -13.89 -11.76 -3.89
C ALA A 42 -13.12 -12.89 -4.58
N SER A 43 -12.70 -12.65 -5.83
CA SER A 43 -11.95 -13.61 -6.64
C SER A 43 -10.54 -13.11 -6.97
N HIS A 44 -9.74 -13.96 -7.63
CA HIS A 44 -8.43 -13.60 -8.19
C HIS A 44 -8.53 -12.63 -9.37
N LYS A 45 -9.72 -12.41 -9.92
CA LYS A 45 -9.98 -11.36 -10.90
C LYS A 45 -10.52 -10.13 -10.16
N PRO A 46 -9.91 -8.95 -10.31
CA PRO A 46 -10.47 -7.70 -9.79
C PRO A 46 -11.89 -7.47 -10.32
N GLN A 47 -12.81 -7.15 -9.43
CA GLN A 47 -14.21 -6.91 -9.76
C GLN A 47 -14.63 -5.50 -9.34
N TYR A 48 -15.36 -4.83 -10.23
CA TYR A 48 -15.98 -3.55 -9.94
C TYR A 48 -17.33 -3.76 -9.26
N LEU A 49 -17.54 -3.08 -8.12
CA LEU A 49 -18.78 -3.15 -7.35
C LEU A 49 -19.75 -2.01 -7.67
N GLY A 50 -19.36 -1.05 -8.51
CA GLY A 50 -20.14 0.15 -8.77
C GLY A 50 -19.72 1.35 -7.94
N GLN A 51 -20.32 2.48 -8.29
CA GLN A 51 -20.34 3.68 -7.46
C GLN A 51 -20.99 3.36 -6.13
N CYS A 52 -20.46 3.90 -5.05
CA CYS A 52 -21.00 3.71 -3.71
C CYS A 52 -20.68 4.89 -2.81
N LEU A 53 -21.42 4.98 -1.70
CA LEU A 53 -21.09 5.86 -0.59
C LEU A 53 -20.35 5.06 0.47
N LEU A 54 -19.17 5.54 0.86
CA LEU A 54 -18.35 4.95 1.91
C LEU A 54 -18.59 5.63 3.26
N ALA A 55 -18.81 4.81 4.29
CA ALA A 55 -19.05 5.16 5.69
C ALA A 55 -20.36 5.93 5.99
N LYS A 56 -21.21 5.31 6.82
CA LYS A 56 -22.56 5.81 7.16
C LYS A 56 -22.59 7.21 7.80
N LYS A 57 -21.67 7.51 8.72
CA LYS A 57 -21.67 8.78 9.48
C LYS A 57 -21.17 9.99 8.70
N SER A 58 -20.31 9.78 7.71
CA SER A 58 -19.68 10.86 6.94
C SER A 58 -19.50 10.35 5.51
N PRO A 59 -20.60 10.20 4.74
CA PRO A 59 -20.56 9.58 3.43
C PRO A 59 -19.57 10.31 2.51
N ILE A 60 -18.85 9.52 1.72
CA ILE A 60 -18.03 10.02 0.62
C ILE A 60 -18.33 9.19 -0.63
N PRO A 61 -18.63 9.82 -1.78
CA PRO A 61 -18.81 9.10 -3.03
C PRO A 61 -17.48 8.54 -3.51
N CYS A 62 -17.50 7.27 -3.91
CA CYS A 62 -16.32 6.58 -4.43
C CYS A 62 -16.72 5.40 -5.32
N GLU A 63 -15.81 5.02 -6.19
CA GLU A 63 -15.82 3.78 -6.94
C GLU A 63 -15.26 2.64 -6.06
N ALA A 64 -16.00 1.53 -5.94
CA ALA A 64 -15.59 0.39 -5.15
C ALA A 64 -15.17 -0.81 -6.00
N TYR A 65 -14.12 -1.50 -5.54
CA TYR A 65 -13.55 -2.67 -6.21
C TYR A 65 -13.24 -3.75 -5.18
N VAL A 66 -13.41 -5.02 -5.56
CA VAL A 66 -13.04 -6.16 -4.72
C VAL A 66 -12.05 -7.08 -5.41
N TYR A 67 -11.05 -7.53 -4.68
CA TYR A 67 -10.01 -8.43 -5.17
C TYR A 67 -9.47 -9.33 -4.05
N LYS A 68 -9.19 -10.59 -4.37
CA LYS A 68 -8.51 -11.52 -3.46
C LYS A 68 -7.28 -12.10 -4.14
N GLY A 69 -6.09 -11.75 -3.64
CA GLY A 69 -4.84 -12.30 -4.14
C GLY A 69 -4.67 -13.78 -3.80
N SER A 70 -3.85 -14.48 -4.60
CA SER A 70 -3.45 -15.86 -4.35
C SER A 70 -2.70 -15.99 -3.03
N GLU A 71 -2.89 -17.12 -2.35
CA GLU A 71 -2.15 -17.39 -1.12
C GLU A 71 -0.65 -17.52 -1.42
N LYS A 72 0.17 -16.76 -0.70
CA LYS A 72 1.64 -16.76 -0.90
C LYS A 72 2.37 -17.81 -0.06
N GLY A 73 1.66 -18.72 0.62
CA GLY A 73 2.25 -19.79 1.45
C GLY A 73 3.16 -19.31 2.59
N ARG A 74 3.09 -18.03 2.97
CA ARG A 74 4.02 -17.42 3.94
C ARG A 74 3.87 -18.06 5.32
N LYS A 75 4.94 -18.68 5.81
CA LYS A 75 5.05 -19.16 7.18
C LYS A 75 5.85 -18.15 8.01
N ALA A 76 5.37 -17.85 9.21
CA ALA A 76 6.13 -17.01 10.12
C ALA A 76 7.33 -17.82 10.65
N LYS A 77 8.52 -17.57 10.09
CA LYS A 77 9.78 -18.09 10.62
C LYS A 77 10.32 -17.05 11.59
N ARG A 78 10.35 -17.37 12.88
CA ARG A 78 10.84 -16.46 13.93
C ARG A 78 11.79 -17.18 14.87
N HIS A 79 12.85 -16.48 15.27
CA HIS A 79 13.85 -17.01 16.19
C HIS A 79 13.23 -17.22 17.58
N ARG A 80 13.46 -18.40 18.18
CA ARG A 80 12.81 -18.87 19.41
C ARG A 80 13.05 -17.93 20.60
N ARG A 81 14.18 -17.21 20.64
CA ARG A 81 14.57 -16.35 21.78
C ARG A 81 13.94 -14.94 21.80
N THR A 82 13.51 -14.38 20.66
CA THR A 82 13.21 -12.93 20.58
C THR A 82 11.75 -12.58 20.24
N SER A 83 10.88 -13.52 19.86
CA SER A 83 9.59 -13.09 19.28
C SER A 83 8.43 -14.10 19.26
N LEU A 84 8.42 -15.08 20.18
CA LEU A 84 7.29 -16.03 20.30
C LEU A 84 5.96 -15.36 20.71
N LYS A 85 5.98 -14.20 21.38
CA LYS A 85 4.81 -13.58 22.02
C LYS A 85 4.37 -12.24 21.45
N HIS A 86 4.58 -11.96 20.14
CA HIS A 86 4.00 -10.74 19.57
C HIS A 86 2.49 -10.94 19.35
N SER A 87 1.66 -10.34 20.20
CA SER A 87 0.20 -10.46 20.22
C SER A 87 -0.48 -10.21 18.86
N ALA A 88 0.07 -9.30 18.05
CA ALA A 88 -0.51 -8.95 16.75
C ALA A 88 -0.20 -9.94 15.60
N THR A 89 0.53 -11.04 15.85
CA THR A 89 0.95 -11.98 14.78
C THR A 89 -0.25 -12.59 14.06
N HIS A 90 -1.25 -13.05 14.81
CA HIS A 90 -2.48 -13.58 14.24
C HIS A 90 -3.26 -12.52 13.45
N LEU A 91 -3.26 -11.27 13.92
CA LEU A 91 -3.91 -10.15 13.23
C LEU A 91 -3.24 -9.86 11.88
N TYR A 92 -1.91 -9.84 11.83
CA TYR A 92 -1.17 -9.66 10.57
C TYR A 92 -1.39 -10.81 9.58
N GLN A 93 -1.41 -12.06 10.07
CA GLN A 93 -1.67 -13.22 9.23
C GLN A 93 -3.09 -13.20 8.64
N ARG A 94 -4.11 -12.93 9.47
CA ARG A 94 -5.49 -12.76 9.00
C ARG A 94 -5.60 -11.61 7.99
N SER A 95 -5.04 -10.46 8.33
CA SER A 95 -5.01 -9.26 7.47
C SER A 95 -4.37 -9.49 6.11
N ALA A 96 -3.39 -10.39 6.02
CA ALA A 96 -2.70 -10.69 4.78
C ALA A 96 -3.53 -11.60 3.85
N LYS A 97 -4.42 -12.42 4.42
CA LYS A 97 -5.33 -13.32 3.68
C LYS A 97 -6.69 -12.69 3.37
N GLU A 98 -7.05 -11.62 4.07
CA GLU A 98 -8.28 -10.87 3.83
C GLU A 98 -8.32 -10.30 2.40
N PRO A 99 -9.47 -10.40 1.70
CA PRO A 99 -9.71 -9.68 0.46
C PRO A 99 -9.47 -8.17 0.60
N TRP A 100 -9.16 -7.55 -0.53
CA TRP A 100 -9.05 -6.10 -0.66
C TRP A 100 -10.38 -5.59 -1.16
N LEU A 101 -11.09 -4.84 -0.31
CA LEU A 101 -12.11 -3.90 -0.75
C LEU A 101 -11.44 -2.54 -0.91
N LEU A 102 -11.32 -2.09 -2.14
CA LEU A 102 -10.71 -0.82 -2.50
C LEU A 102 -11.80 0.20 -2.78
N ALA A 103 -11.59 1.42 -2.30
CA ALA A 103 -12.38 2.59 -2.61
C ALA A 103 -11.47 3.63 -3.27
N THR A 104 -11.98 4.36 -4.24
CA THR A 104 -11.25 5.42 -4.94
C THR A 104 -12.19 6.48 -5.49
N ASN A 105 -11.72 7.72 -5.62
CA ASN A 105 -12.41 8.76 -6.38
C ASN A 105 -12.00 8.80 -7.86
N VAL A 106 -11.16 7.88 -8.33
CA VAL A 106 -10.77 7.80 -9.73
C VAL A 106 -11.95 7.24 -10.53
N PRO A 107 -12.44 7.96 -11.56
CA PRO A 107 -13.46 7.44 -12.45
C PRO A 107 -13.00 6.18 -13.17
N ARG A 108 -13.92 5.24 -13.36
CA ARG A 108 -13.65 3.99 -14.10
C ARG A 108 -13.24 4.24 -15.56
N SER A 109 -13.62 5.38 -16.14
CA SER A 109 -13.18 5.79 -17.48
C SER A 109 -11.68 6.08 -17.57
N ILE A 110 -11.01 6.42 -16.45
CA ILE A 110 -9.58 6.71 -16.41
C ILE A 110 -8.78 5.44 -16.11
N LEU A 111 -9.16 4.70 -15.07
CA LEU A 111 -8.47 3.49 -14.63
C LEU A 111 -9.44 2.33 -14.48
N ASN A 112 -9.05 1.17 -15.00
CA ASN A 112 -9.80 -0.07 -14.85
C ASN A 112 -9.50 -0.80 -13.52
N GLU A 113 -10.25 -1.85 -13.23
CA GLU A 113 -10.18 -2.64 -11.99
C GLU A 113 -8.78 -3.23 -11.76
N VAL A 114 -8.15 -3.68 -12.85
CA VAL A 114 -6.83 -4.30 -12.84
C VAL A 114 -5.76 -3.26 -12.52
N GLN A 115 -5.81 -2.09 -13.16
CA GLN A 115 -4.91 -0.96 -12.92
C GLN A 115 -5.03 -0.44 -11.49
N ILE A 116 -6.25 -0.25 -10.98
CA ILE A 116 -6.49 0.16 -9.58
C ILE A 116 -5.89 -0.85 -8.60
N THR A 117 -6.13 -2.14 -8.84
CA THR A 117 -5.59 -3.21 -7.99
C THR A 117 -4.06 -3.24 -8.03
N ASN A 118 -3.47 -3.07 -9.21
CA ASN A 118 -2.02 -3.05 -9.40
C ASN A 118 -1.36 -1.82 -8.75
N LEU A 119 -1.99 -0.64 -8.85
CA LEU A 119 -1.53 0.56 -8.15
C LEU A 119 -1.58 0.38 -6.64
N TYR A 120 -2.69 -0.14 -6.11
CA TYR A 120 -2.81 -0.42 -4.68
C TYR A 120 -1.79 -1.49 -4.22
N ALA A 121 -1.46 -2.47 -5.06
CA ALA A 121 -0.45 -3.48 -4.74
C ALA A 121 0.95 -2.88 -4.49
N LYS A 122 1.26 -1.72 -5.08
CA LYS A 122 2.54 -1.00 -4.86
C LYS A 122 2.66 -0.37 -3.47
N ARG A 123 1.60 -0.32 -2.67
CA ARG A 123 1.63 0.32 -1.32
C ARG A 123 2.76 -0.18 -0.41
N MET A 124 3.16 -1.45 -0.53
CA MET A 124 4.24 -1.99 0.30
C MET A 124 5.60 -1.39 -0.07
N GLN A 125 5.83 -1.09 -1.34
CA GLN A 125 7.05 -0.39 -1.79
C GLN A 125 7.09 1.02 -1.19
N ILE A 126 5.95 1.70 -1.15
CA ILE A 126 5.83 3.03 -0.51
C ILE A 126 6.12 2.94 1.00
N GLU A 127 5.54 1.95 1.69
CA GLU A 127 5.81 1.70 3.12
C GLU A 127 7.29 1.37 3.39
N GLU A 128 7.96 0.67 2.46
CA GLU A 128 9.40 0.40 2.50
C GLU A 128 10.23 1.67 2.32
N SER A 129 9.96 2.50 1.30
CA SER A 129 10.65 3.80 1.12
C SER A 129 10.53 4.70 2.35
N PHE A 130 9.33 4.79 2.95
CA PHE A 130 9.16 5.54 4.20
C PHE A 130 9.94 4.95 5.38
N ARG A 131 10.16 3.63 5.40
CA ARG A 131 10.98 2.98 6.42
C ARG A 131 12.44 3.31 6.22
N ASP A 132 12.93 3.26 4.98
CA ASP A 132 14.33 3.51 4.63
C ASP A 132 14.69 4.98 4.91
N LEU A 133 13.83 5.92 4.50
CA LEU A 133 13.97 7.34 4.84
C LEU A 133 14.16 7.56 6.35
N LYS A 134 13.43 6.81 7.18
CA LYS A 134 13.44 6.90 8.65
C LYS A 134 14.53 6.05 9.30
N SER A 135 15.09 5.08 8.60
CA SER A 135 16.03 4.09 9.12
C SER A 135 17.37 4.75 9.41
N THR A 136 17.90 4.50 10.60
CA THR A 136 19.15 5.13 11.05
C THR A 136 20.38 4.37 10.58
N ALA A 137 20.28 3.04 10.51
CA ALA A 137 21.39 2.16 10.15
C ALA A 137 21.47 1.86 8.64
N TYR A 138 20.31 1.85 7.95
CA TYR A 138 20.21 1.35 6.57
C TYR A 138 19.55 2.34 5.61
N GLY A 139 19.44 3.61 5.99
CA GLY A 139 18.82 4.62 5.15
C GLY A 139 19.24 6.03 5.51
N ILE A 140 18.38 7.02 5.25
CA ILE A 140 18.77 8.45 5.28
C ILE A 140 18.73 9.03 6.71
N ALA A 141 18.42 8.22 7.72
CA ALA A 141 18.48 8.59 9.13
C ALA A 141 17.66 9.83 9.50
N LEU A 142 16.52 10.07 8.82
CA LEU A 142 15.71 11.28 9.03
C LEU A 142 15.28 11.47 10.49
N ARG A 143 15.13 10.39 11.27
CA ARG A 143 14.82 10.44 12.71
C ARG A 143 15.90 11.16 13.55
N HIS A 144 17.14 11.22 13.09
CA HIS A 144 18.25 11.86 13.81
C HIS A 144 18.40 13.36 13.52
N ASN A 145 17.60 13.91 12.60
CA ASN A 145 17.67 15.29 12.18
C ASN A 145 17.38 16.31 13.32
N ARG A 146 16.61 15.89 14.34
CA ARG A 146 16.20 16.69 15.53
C ARG A 146 15.63 18.08 15.21
N SER A 147 15.22 18.34 13.96
CA SER A 147 14.65 19.61 13.54
C SER A 147 13.32 19.89 14.21
N ARG A 148 13.09 21.14 14.61
CA ARG A 148 11.77 21.65 15.06
C ARG A 148 11.15 22.67 14.10
N SER A 149 11.91 23.15 13.10
CA SER A 149 11.40 24.03 12.03
C SER A 149 10.82 23.19 10.89
N THR A 150 9.60 23.54 10.48
CA THR A 150 8.92 22.94 9.32
C THR A 150 9.69 23.23 8.03
N GLN A 151 10.13 24.48 7.81
CA GLN A 151 10.89 24.84 6.60
C GLN A 151 12.17 24.01 6.46
N ARG A 152 12.91 23.84 7.57
CA ARG A 152 14.12 23.00 7.57
C ARG A 152 13.80 21.54 7.28
N LEU A 153 12.68 21.02 7.81
CA LEU A 153 12.25 19.65 7.53
C LEU A 153 11.85 19.48 6.06
N ASP A 154 11.18 20.46 5.45
CA ASP A 154 10.80 20.43 4.04
C ASP A 154 12.03 20.38 3.13
N ILE A 155 13.05 21.19 3.41
CA ILE A 155 14.33 21.15 2.68
C ILE A 155 15.00 19.78 2.83
N LEU A 156 14.99 19.21 4.04
CA LEU A 156 15.63 17.91 4.29
C LEU A 156 14.88 16.75 3.63
N LEU A 157 13.55 16.83 3.55
CA LEU A 157 12.74 15.89 2.76
C LEU A 157 13.00 16.03 1.26
N LEU A 158 13.18 17.26 0.75
CA LEU A 158 13.55 17.49 -0.64
C LEU A 158 14.93 16.89 -0.96
N ILE A 159 15.94 17.13 -0.13
CA ILE A 159 17.28 16.55 -0.30
C ILE A 159 17.19 15.02 -0.27
N ALA A 160 16.44 14.44 0.67
CA ALA A 160 16.26 13.01 0.76
C ALA A 160 15.59 12.43 -0.50
N LEU A 161 14.55 13.10 -1.02
CA LEU A 161 13.88 12.72 -2.27
C LEU A 161 14.87 12.72 -3.45
N LEU A 162 15.68 13.76 -3.59
CA LEU A 162 16.68 13.85 -4.66
C LEU A 162 17.73 12.73 -4.53
N ALA A 163 18.20 12.45 -3.31
CA ALA A 163 19.13 11.34 -3.06
C ALA A 163 18.50 9.98 -3.41
N GLU A 164 17.23 9.75 -3.04
CA GLU A 164 16.50 8.53 -3.42
C GLU A 164 16.36 8.37 -4.93
N ILE A 165 16.08 9.46 -5.66
CA ILE A 165 16.00 9.44 -7.13
C ILE A 165 17.37 9.04 -7.74
N LEU A 166 18.46 9.62 -7.25
CA LEU A 166 19.81 9.28 -7.71
C LEU A 166 20.17 7.81 -7.42
N MET A 167 19.88 7.32 -6.21
CA MET A 167 20.07 5.91 -5.87
C MET A 167 19.22 4.99 -6.76
N TRP A 168 17.99 5.39 -7.07
CA TRP A 168 17.11 4.63 -7.96
C TRP A 168 17.65 4.56 -9.39
N TRP A 169 18.15 5.67 -9.93
CA TRP A 169 18.80 5.69 -11.25
C TRP A 169 20.04 4.80 -11.29
N ASN A 170 20.90 4.88 -10.27
CA ASN A 170 22.05 3.97 -10.15
C ASN A 170 21.60 2.50 -10.15
N GLY A 171 20.50 2.19 -9.43
CA GLY A 171 19.91 0.86 -9.44
C GLY A 171 19.39 0.43 -10.81
N LEU A 172 18.80 1.34 -11.60
CA LEU A 172 18.35 1.05 -12.96
C LEU A 172 19.53 0.80 -13.91
N VAL A 173 20.59 1.60 -13.82
CA VAL A 173 21.83 1.42 -14.59
C VAL A 173 22.48 0.07 -14.25
N ALA A 174 22.59 -0.27 -12.96
CA ALA A 174 23.12 -1.56 -12.53
C ALA A 174 22.26 -2.75 -12.99
N VAL A 175 20.94 -2.55 -13.14
CA VAL A 175 20.06 -3.57 -13.74
C VAL A 175 20.33 -3.73 -15.23
N GLN A 176 20.45 -2.62 -15.97
CA GLN A 176 20.75 -2.64 -17.40
C GLN A 176 22.12 -3.25 -17.70
N ALA A 177 23.13 -2.93 -16.89
CA ALA A 177 24.48 -3.50 -16.96
C ALA A 177 24.58 -4.93 -16.39
N LYS A 178 23.48 -5.49 -15.86
CA LYS A 178 23.39 -6.83 -15.26
C LYS A 178 24.24 -7.06 -13.98
N TRP A 179 24.85 -6.01 -13.41
CA TRP A 179 25.62 -6.08 -12.15
C TRP A 179 24.80 -6.57 -10.95
N HIS A 180 23.48 -6.37 -10.98
CA HIS A 180 22.60 -6.86 -9.93
C HIS A 180 22.68 -8.39 -9.70
N PHE A 181 23.13 -9.18 -10.67
CA PHE A 181 23.35 -10.61 -10.47
C PHE A 181 24.53 -10.92 -9.56
N ASP A 182 25.54 -10.05 -9.51
CA ASP A 182 26.72 -10.23 -8.66
C ASP A 182 26.39 -9.92 -7.18
N PHE A 183 25.41 -9.05 -6.96
CA PHE A 183 24.90 -8.73 -5.62
C PHE A 183 23.79 -9.68 -5.15
N GLN A 184 23.28 -10.57 -6.01
CA GLN A 184 22.20 -11.47 -5.67
C GLN A 184 22.73 -12.79 -5.09
N ALA A 185 22.35 -13.10 -3.84
CA ALA A 185 22.73 -14.37 -3.20
C ALA A 185 22.04 -15.60 -3.83
N ASN A 186 20.91 -15.41 -4.52
CA ASN A 186 20.14 -16.50 -5.15
C ASN A 186 20.52 -16.69 -6.62
N THR A 187 20.35 -17.90 -7.16
CA THR A 187 20.66 -18.25 -8.56
C THR A 187 19.58 -17.87 -9.59
N ILE A 188 18.48 -17.24 -9.15
CA ILE A 188 17.34 -16.91 -10.01
C ILE A 188 17.69 -15.75 -10.95
N LYS A 189 17.72 -15.98 -12.27
CA LYS A 189 18.02 -14.95 -13.28
C LYS A 189 16.82 -14.48 -14.11
N HIS A 190 15.70 -15.19 -14.07
CA HIS A 190 14.52 -14.93 -14.91
C HIS A 190 13.55 -13.89 -14.33
N ARG A 191 13.76 -13.45 -13.08
CA ARG A 191 12.94 -12.42 -12.43
C ARG A 191 13.76 -11.68 -11.38
N ARG A 192 13.39 -10.42 -11.12
CA ARG A 192 13.97 -9.66 -10.02
C ARG A 192 13.59 -10.30 -8.68
N VAL A 193 14.59 -10.57 -7.85
CA VAL A 193 14.41 -11.07 -6.49
C VAL A 193 14.96 -10.02 -5.53
N LEU A 194 14.19 -9.67 -4.51
CA LEU A 194 14.72 -8.96 -3.35
C LEU A 194 15.43 -10.02 -2.49
N SER A 195 16.76 -9.98 -2.47
CA SER A 195 17.61 -10.79 -1.59
C SER A 195 17.50 -10.32 -0.15
#